data_AF-A0A7C0TYJ6-F1
#
_entry.id   AF-A0A7C0TYJ6-F1
#
_cell.length_a   1.000
_cell.length_b   1.000
_cell.length_c   1.000
_cell.angle_alpha   90.00
_cell.angle_beta   90.00
_cell.angle_gamma   90.00
#
_symmetry.space_group_name_H-M   'P 1'
#
loop_
_entity.id
_entity.type
_entity.pdbx_description
1 polymer ?
#
loop_
_entity_poly.entity_id
_entity_poly.type
_entity_poly.pdbx_seq_one_letter_code
_entity_poly.pdbx_strand_id
1 'polypeptide(L)'
;LISEEPIKGKIRRIAHINVLEVHKNFRGKGVGRTVVKFIEDLARKKGCELITVTPEKSAIGFYEKLGIRDILHDASFVEFDLSSFPRMETRLEVFEFSWEDVKSLEMIAGKFQSSYHHWFVAFKDRIAGIDDRVYFESGKIGDSYYVLEEVYYRGSTVTGYFWGRKEDFPLLLSRAKELGFKKLRTIIKKDLVEKFKPKALDSVIILAKSL
;
A
#
# COMPACT_ATOMS: atom_id res chain seq x y z
N LEU A 1 10.45 2.91 -9.63
CA LEU A 1 9.09 3.11 -10.20
C LEU A 1 8.78 4.60 -10.19
N ILE A 2 8.10 5.15 -11.18
CA ILE A 2 7.59 6.54 -11.13
C ILE A 2 6.07 6.51 -11.22
N SER A 3 5.40 7.30 -10.40
CA SER A 3 3.93 7.45 -10.40
C SER A 3 3.52 8.92 -10.36
N GLU A 4 2.25 9.17 -10.65
CA GLU A 4 1.56 10.43 -10.39
C GLU A 4 0.37 10.13 -9.48
N GLU A 5 0.44 10.58 -8.23
CA GLU A 5 -0.51 10.17 -7.19
C GLU A 5 -0.83 11.31 -6.21
N PRO A 6 -2.01 11.29 -5.57
CA PRO A 6 -2.39 12.30 -4.61
C PRO A 6 -1.55 12.22 -3.33
N ILE A 7 -0.81 13.28 -3.05
CA ILE A 7 -0.12 13.52 -1.78
C ILE A 7 -0.72 14.77 -1.16
N LYS A 8 -1.39 14.61 -0.02
CA LYS A 8 -2.07 15.71 0.70
C LYS A 8 -2.99 16.54 -0.24
N GLY A 9 -3.75 15.84 -1.09
CA GLY A 9 -4.72 16.47 -2.01
C GLY A 9 -4.13 17.07 -3.29
N LYS A 10 -2.82 16.94 -3.55
CA LYS A 10 -2.19 17.39 -4.80
C LYS A 10 -1.57 16.19 -5.52
N ILE A 11 -1.83 16.06 -6.81
CA ILE A 11 -1.11 15.08 -7.64
C ILE A 11 0.36 15.49 -7.68
N ARG A 12 1.23 14.55 -7.31
CA ARG A 12 2.68 14.72 -7.34
C ARG A 12 3.30 13.68 -8.24
N ARG A 13 4.36 14.04 -8.95
CA ARG A 13 5.19 13.06 -9.65
C ARG A 13 6.27 12.53 -8.71
N ILE A 14 6.27 11.21 -8.47
CA ILE A 14 7.05 10.59 -7.38
C ILE A 14 7.95 9.50 -7.95
N ALA A 15 9.21 9.48 -7.55
CA ALA A 15 10.11 8.35 -7.76
C ALA A 15 10.17 7.46 -6.52
N HIS A 16 9.76 6.20 -6.65
CA HIS A 16 9.84 5.22 -5.58
C HIS A 16 11.09 4.35 -5.74
N ILE A 17 11.93 4.33 -4.70
CA ILE A 17 13.01 3.35 -4.56
C ILE A 17 12.43 2.16 -3.82
N ASN A 18 12.35 1.03 -4.53
CA ASN A 18 11.91 -0.23 -3.97
C ASN A 18 13.04 -1.26 -4.11
N VAL A 19 13.17 -2.15 -3.13
CA VAL A 19 14.17 -3.24 -3.07
C VAL A 19 15.59 -2.74 -3.39
N LEU A 20 16.19 -2.02 -2.45
CA LEU A 20 17.61 -1.68 -2.50
C LEU A 20 18.39 -2.61 -1.57
N GLU A 21 19.19 -3.50 -2.16
CA GLU A 21 20.05 -4.41 -1.42
C GLU A 21 21.51 -4.21 -1.83
N VAL A 22 22.41 -4.20 -0.84
CA VAL A 22 23.86 -4.18 -1.08
C VAL A 22 24.43 -5.42 -0.44
N HIS A 23 25.06 -6.28 -1.25
CA HIS A 23 25.69 -7.51 -0.77
C HIS A 23 26.62 -7.21 0.43
N LYS A 24 26.59 -8.07 1.46
CA LYS A 24 27.27 -7.85 2.75
C LYS A 24 28.74 -7.42 2.62
N ASN A 25 29.49 -7.99 1.68
CA ASN A 25 30.91 -7.68 1.45
C ASN A 25 31.18 -6.28 0.85
N PHE A 26 30.12 -5.59 0.40
CA PHE A 26 30.18 -4.25 -0.21
C PHE A 26 29.46 -3.18 0.63
N ARG A 27 28.85 -3.56 1.76
CA ARG A 27 28.26 -2.62 2.71
C ARG A 27 29.35 -1.77 3.37
N GLY A 28 29.00 -0.56 3.80
CA GLY A 28 29.95 0.39 4.40
C GLY A 28 30.93 1.06 3.42
N LYS A 29 30.98 0.63 2.15
CA LYS A 29 31.89 1.16 1.11
C LYS A 29 31.27 2.27 0.24
N GLY A 30 30.14 2.83 0.66
CA GLY A 30 29.45 3.90 -0.08
C GLY A 30 28.60 3.47 -1.28
N VAL A 31 28.55 2.18 -1.63
CA VAL A 31 27.78 1.67 -2.79
C VAL A 31 26.31 2.10 -2.76
N GLY A 32 25.60 1.85 -1.66
CA GLY A 32 24.20 2.24 -1.53
C GLY A 32 23.97 3.75 -1.67
N ARG A 33 24.88 4.58 -1.13
CA ARG A 33 24.82 6.04 -1.28
C ARG A 33 24.95 6.44 -2.75
N THR A 34 25.89 5.84 -3.49
CA THR A 34 26.08 6.12 -4.91
C THR A 34 24.83 5.77 -5.71
N VAL A 35 24.22 4.61 -5.45
CA VAL A 35 22.98 4.18 -6.11
C VAL A 35 21.84 5.16 -5.83
N VAL A 36 21.61 5.54 -4.57
CA VAL A 36 20.52 6.48 -4.22
C VAL A 36 20.73 7.85 -4.85
N LYS A 37 21.97 8.37 -4.87
CA LYS A 37 22.28 9.65 -5.54
C LYS A 37 22.01 9.61 -7.04
N PHE A 38 22.41 8.53 -7.70
CA PHE A 38 22.11 8.34 -9.13
C PHE A 38 20.60 8.33 -9.38
N ILE A 39 19.83 7.64 -8.55
CA ILE A 39 18.37 7.62 -8.66
C ILE A 39 17.80 9.03 -8.42
N GLU A 40 18.35 9.80 -7.49
CA GLU A 40 17.94 11.17 -7.25
C GLU A 40 18.14 12.08 -8.45
N ASP A 41 19.32 12.03 -9.07
CA ASP A 41 19.61 12.80 -10.28
C ASP A 41 18.69 12.40 -11.44
N LEU A 42 18.42 11.10 -11.59
CA LEU A 42 17.50 10.59 -12.60
C LEU A 42 16.05 11.05 -12.35
N ALA A 43 15.62 11.07 -11.09
CA ALA A 43 14.29 11.52 -10.70
C ALA A 43 14.10 13.02 -11.00
N ARG A 44 15.11 13.84 -10.69
CA ARG A 44 15.13 15.28 -11.04
C ARG A 44 15.02 15.49 -12.55
N LYS A 45 15.83 14.77 -13.33
CA LYS A 45 15.78 14.83 -14.81
C LYS A 45 14.44 14.41 -15.39
N LYS A 46 13.71 13.53 -14.69
CA LYS A 46 12.36 13.09 -15.08
C LYS A 46 11.24 13.97 -14.52
N GLY A 47 11.57 15.08 -13.86
CA GLY A 47 10.59 16.02 -13.31
C GLY A 47 9.82 15.48 -12.10
N CYS A 48 10.40 14.53 -11.35
CA CYS A 48 9.80 14.11 -10.09
C CYS A 48 9.97 15.22 -9.03
N GLU A 49 8.93 15.42 -8.23
CA GLU A 49 8.92 16.36 -7.10
C GLU A 49 9.35 15.68 -5.78
N LEU A 50 9.23 14.35 -5.71
CA LEU A 50 9.47 13.57 -4.50
C LEU A 50 10.24 12.29 -4.82
N ILE A 51 11.07 11.86 -3.87
CA ILE A 51 11.54 10.49 -3.74
C ILE A 51 10.93 9.87 -2.51
N THR A 52 10.52 8.60 -2.58
CA THR A 52 10.05 7.85 -1.42
C THR A 52 10.72 6.50 -1.28
N VAL A 53 10.83 6.04 -0.03
CA VAL A 53 11.31 4.71 0.33
C VAL A 53 10.43 4.13 1.44
N THR A 54 10.20 2.81 1.40
CA THR A 54 9.71 2.05 2.57
C THR A 54 10.90 1.27 3.12
N PRO A 55 11.62 1.81 4.12
CA PRO A 55 12.86 1.21 4.58
C PRO A 55 12.58 0.03 5.52
N GLU A 56 13.47 -0.95 5.55
CA GLU A 56 13.58 -1.82 6.73
C GLU A 56 13.96 -0.98 7.94
N LYS A 57 13.51 -1.39 9.14
CA LYS A 57 13.78 -0.67 10.40
C LYS A 57 15.28 -0.41 10.62
N SER A 58 16.12 -1.37 10.27
CA SER A 58 17.59 -1.29 10.36
C SER A 58 18.21 -0.27 9.39
N ALA A 59 17.53 0.08 8.30
CA ALA A 59 18.02 0.94 7.23
C ALA A 59 17.53 2.39 7.34
N ILE A 60 16.65 2.73 8.29
CA ILE A 60 16.12 4.09 8.49
C ILE A 60 17.27 5.11 8.60
N GLY A 61 18.23 4.87 9.49
CA GLY A 61 19.37 5.77 9.68
C GLY A 61 20.30 5.90 8.46
N PHE A 62 20.26 4.94 7.51
CA PHE A 62 20.97 5.07 6.24
C PHE A 62 20.28 6.11 5.34
N TYR A 63 18.96 6.06 5.22
CA TYR A 63 18.18 6.99 4.40
C TYR A 63 18.14 8.41 5.00
N GLU A 64 18.08 8.53 6.33
CA GLU A 64 18.15 9.82 7.02
C GLU A 64 19.47 10.56 6.70
N LYS A 65 20.60 9.84 6.67
CA LYS A 65 21.92 10.40 6.28
C LYS A 65 21.97 10.88 4.83
N LEU A 66 21.02 10.47 3.98
CA LEU A 66 20.88 10.92 2.60
C LEU A 66 19.80 12.02 2.45
N GLY A 67 19.20 12.45 3.56
CA GLY A 67 18.15 13.46 3.59
C GLY A 67 16.74 12.92 3.29
N ILE A 68 16.56 11.61 3.19
CA ILE A 68 15.25 10.97 3.00
C ILE A 68 14.70 10.63 4.39
N ARG A 69 14.01 11.60 4.99
CA ARG A 69 13.62 11.56 6.41
C ARG A 69 12.19 12.04 6.69
N ASP A 70 11.54 12.69 5.72
CA ASP A 70 10.20 13.21 5.94
C ASP A 70 9.21 12.05 5.98
N ILE A 71 8.43 11.94 7.05
CA ILE A 71 7.43 10.87 7.17
C ILE A 71 6.22 11.22 6.30
N LEU A 72 6.12 10.55 5.15
CA LEU A 72 5.00 10.71 4.23
C LEU A 72 3.81 9.84 4.63
N HIS A 73 4.09 8.67 5.18
CA HIS A 73 3.10 7.72 5.66
C HIS A 73 3.60 7.08 6.94
N ASP A 74 2.75 7.05 7.95
CA ASP A 74 2.93 6.33 9.20
C ASP A 74 1.63 5.58 9.49
N ALA A 75 1.73 4.25 9.48
CA ALA A 75 0.58 3.37 9.54
C ALA A 75 0.92 2.06 10.25
N SER A 76 -0.14 1.36 10.66
CA SER A 76 -0.01 0.07 11.30
C SER A 76 -0.47 -1.03 10.36
N PHE A 77 0.33 -2.09 10.26
CA PHE A 77 -0.13 -3.36 9.73
C PHE A 77 -0.96 -4.07 10.80
N VAL A 78 -2.20 -4.39 10.48
CA VAL A 78 -3.19 -4.84 11.46
C VAL A 78 -3.93 -6.10 10.99
N GLU A 79 -4.52 -6.82 11.94
CA GLU A 79 -5.43 -7.95 11.72
C GLU A 79 -6.77 -7.67 12.40
N PHE A 80 -7.84 -7.74 11.62
CA PHE A 80 -9.22 -7.70 12.07
C PHE A 80 -9.73 -9.13 12.28
N ASP A 81 -10.41 -9.35 13.40
CA ASP A 81 -11.29 -10.51 13.58
C ASP A 81 -12.67 -10.15 13.02
N LEU A 82 -13.10 -10.84 11.97
CA LEU A 82 -14.34 -10.53 11.25
C LEU A 82 -15.59 -11.06 11.96
N SER A 83 -15.44 -11.92 12.98
CA SER A 83 -16.58 -12.45 13.74
C SER A 83 -17.38 -11.33 14.42
N SER A 84 -16.70 -10.25 14.84
CA SER A 84 -17.28 -9.11 15.55
C SER A 84 -17.95 -8.06 14.66
N PHE A 85 -17.78 -8.14 13.33
CA PHE A 85 -18.32 -7.15 12.40
C PHE A 85 -19.74 -7.50 11.94
N PRO A 86 -20.71 -6.58 11.96
CA PRO A 86 -22.03 -6.84 11.43
C PRO A 86 -21.97 -7.02 9.91
N ARG A 87 -22.95 -7.76 9.38
CA ARG A 87 -23.21 -7.73 7.94
C ARG A 87 -23.82 -6.37 7.61
N MET A 88 -23.33 -5.74 6.55
CA MET A 88 -23.79 -4.43 6.09
C MET A 88 -24.29 -4.56 4.66
N GLU A 89 -25.54 -4.17 4.42
CA GLU A 89 -26.07 -4.04 3.06
C GLU A 89 -25.54 -2.77 2.41
N THR A 90 -25.12 -2.87 1.15
CA THR A 90 -24.62 -1.74 0.37
C THR A 90 -24.65 -2.08 -1.12
N ARG A 91 -24.47 -1.05 -1.95
CA ARG A 91 -24.24 -1.23 -3.38
C ARG A 91 -22.87 -1.88 -3.58
N LEU A 92 -22.88 -3.11 -4.08
CA LEU A 92 -21.72 -3.91 -4.42
C LEU A 92 -21.70 -4.17 -5.94
N GLU A 93 -20.58 -3.86 -6.56
CA GLU A 93 -20.33 -4.17 -7.97
C GLU A 93 -18.97 -4.87 -8.05
N VAL A 94 -18.95 -6.15 -8.42
CA VAL A 94 -17.71 -6.94 -8.59
C VAL A 94 -17.28 -6.83 -10.04
N PHE A 95 -16.11 -6.25 -10.28
CA PHE A 95 -15.53 -6.08 -11.60
C PHE A 95 -14.02 -5.76 -11.51
N GLU A 96 -13.32 -5.92 -12.63
CA GLU A 96 -11.93 -5.52 -12.77
C GLU A 96 -11.85 -4.02 -13.10
N PHE A 97 -11.25 -3.23 -12.20
CA PHE A 97 -11.01 -1.81 -12.43
C PHE A 97 -9.56 -1.57 -12.89
N SER A 98 -9.36 -0.46 -13.60
CA SER A 98 -8.08 -0.02 -14.14
C SER A 98 -7.39 0.98 -13.21
N TRP A 99 -6.13 1.30 -13.48
CA TRP A 99 -5.44 2.37 -12.76
C TRP A 99 -6.15 3.72 -12.89
N GLU A 100 -6.78 3.97 -14.05
CA GLU A 100 -7.47 5.24 -14.33
C GLU A 100 -8.63 5.49 -13.36
N ASP A 101 -9.27 4.42 -12.86
CA ASP A 101 -10.39 4.50 -11.93
C ASP A 101 -9.98 4.94 -10.52
N VAL A 102 -8.73 4.65 -10.12
CA VAL A 102 -8.25 4.83 -8.74
C VAL A 102 -7.08 5.82 -8.61
N LYS A 103 -6.44 6.23 -9.70
CA LYS A 103 -5.22 7.06 -9.67
C LYS A 103 -5.37 8.40 -8.95
N SER A 104 -6.57 8.97 -8.94
CA SER A 104 -6.90 10.23 -8.25
C SER A 104 -7.44 10.03 -6.84
N LEU A 105 -7.65 8.79 -6.40
CA LEU A 105 -8.22 8.45 -5.10
C LEU A 105 -7.11 8.21 -4.08
N GLU A 106 -7.37 8.56 -2.82
CA GLU A 106 -6.50 8.16 -1.72
C GLU A 106 -6.68 6.67 -1.43
N MET A 107 -5.56 5.94 -1.34
CA MET A 107 -5.54 4.58 -0.82
C MET A 107 -5.60 4.62 0.71
N ILE A 108 -6.79 4.36 1.26
CA ILE A 108 -7.11 4.40 2.68
C ILE A 108 -6.55 3.17 3.41
N ALA A 109 -6.52 2.01 2.74
CA ALA A 109 -6.07 0.76 3.33
C ALA A 109 -5.17 -0.05 2.39
N GLY A 110 -4.18 -0.75 2.96
CA GLY A 110 -3.29 -1.69 2.26
C GLY A 110 -2.00 -1.06 1.73
N LYS A 111 -1.67 0.17 2.14
CA LYS A 111 -0.55 0.95 1.59
C LYS A 111 0.83 0.52 2.17
N PHE A 112 1.37 -0.62 1.73
CA PHE A 112 2.77 -1.03 2.02
C PHE A 112 3.82 -0.20 1.25
N GLN A 113 3.42 0.33 0.10
CA GLN A 113 4.20 1.09 -0.88
C GLN A 113 3.27 2.15 -1.46
N SER A 114 3.62 2.76 -2.59
CA SER A 114 2.66 3.62 -3.29
C SER A 114 1.44 2.85 -3.79
N SER A 115 0.34 3.56 -4.05
CA SER A 115 -0.89 2.95 -4.55
C SER A 115 -0.67 2.38 -5.96
N TYR A 116 0.09 3.09 -6.79
CA TYR A 116 0.52 2.64 -8.10
C TYR A 116 1.39 1.38 -8.04
N HIS A 117 2.26 1.25 -7.03
CA HIS A 117 3.06 0.02 -6.86
C HIS A 117 2.17 -1.20 -6.64
N HIS A 118 1.18 -1.10 -5.76
CA HIS A 118 0.23 -2.19 -5.51
C HIS A 118 -0.57 -2.53 -6.76
N TRP A 119 -1.12 -1.52 -7.44
CA TRP A 119 -1.84 -1.76 -8.69
C TRP A 119 -0.97 -2.45 -9.75
N PHE A 120 0.24 -1.95 -9.98
CA PHE A 120 1.12 -2.45 -11.03
C PHE A 120 1.69 -3.84 -10.73
N VAL A 121 2.10 -4.11 -9.48
CA VAL A 121 2.82 -5.34 -9.12
C VAL A 121 1.89 -6.43 -8.60
N ALA A 122 0.87 -6.09 -7.82
CA ALA A 122 0.03 -7.09 -7.17
C ALA A 122 -1.23 -7.43 -7.99
N PHE A 123 -1.80 -6.46 -8.70
CA PHE A 123 -3.14 -6.64 -9.29
C PHE A 123 -3.11 -6.82 -10.81
N LYS A 124 -2.25 -6.10 -11.53
CA LYS A 124 -2.25 -6.14 -13.00
C LYS A 124 -2.12 -7.56 -13.58
N ASP A 125 -1.21 -8.37 -13.05
CA ASP A 125 -0.99 -9.73 -13.56
C ASP A 125 -2.13 -10.68 -13.16
N ARG A 126 -2.78 -10.45 -12.01
CA ARG A 126 -3.92 -11.24 -11.55
C ARG A 126 -5.20 -10.93 -12.30
N ILE A 127 -5.44 -9.64 -12.52
CA ILE A 127 -6.51 -9.14 -13.40
C ILE A 127 -6.30 -9.70 -14.81
N ALA A 128 -5.06 -9.88 -15.26
CA ALA A 128 -4.76 -10.54 -16.53
C ALA A 128 -4.88 -12.09 -16.50
N GLY A 129 -5.32 -12.69 -15.39
CA GLY A 129 -5.52 -14.13 -15.25
C GLY A 129 -4.24 -14.97 -15.19
N ILE A 130 -3.10 -14.38 -14.84
CA ILE A 130 -1.79 -15.05 -14.87
C ILE A 130 -1.53 -15.88 -13.60
N ASP A 131 -2.19 -15.57 -12.48
CA ASP A 131 -2.07 -16.28 -11.20
C ASP A 131 -3.43 -16.38 -10.48
N ASP A 132 -4.10 -17.53 -10.63
CA ASP A 132 -5.44 -17.84 -10.10
C ASP A 132 -5.39 -18.78 -8.88
N ARG A 133 -4.21 -19.01 -8.31
CA ARG A 133 -3.97 -20.01 -7.25
C ARG A 133 -4.58 -19.66 -5.90
N VAL A 134 -4.94 -18.39 -5.71
CA VAL A 134 -5.51 -17.85 -4.48
C VAL A 134 -6.71 -16.98 -4.83
N TYR A 135 -7.69 -16.89 -3.93
CA TYR A 135 -8.85 -16.06 -4.16
C TYR A 135 -8.47 -14.59 -4.39
N PHE A 136 -9.09 -13.98 -5.41
CA PHE A 136 -8.94 -12.57 -5.77
C PHE A 136 -10.31 -12.01 -6.14
N GLU A 137 -10.69 -10.88 -5.56
CA GLU A 137 -11.88 -10.13 -5.92
C GLU A 137 -11.58 -8.64 -5.93
N SER A 138 -12.08 -7.94 -6.94
CA SER A 138 -12.02 -6.49 -7.06
C SER A 138 -13.39 -5.92 -7.41
N GLY A 139 -13.56 -4.63 -7.14
CA GLY A 139 -14.76 -3.93 -7.57
C GLY A 139 -14.98 -2.65 -6.80
N LYS A 140 -16.25 -2.25 -6.75
CA LYS A 140 -16.73 -1.07 -6.04
C LYS A 140 -17.71 -1.47 -4.94
N ILE A 141 -17.55 -0.85 -3.78
CA ILE A 141 -18.43 -1.02 -2.63
C ILE A 141 -18.74 0.36 -2.03
N GLY A 142 -20.02 0.71 -1.95
CA GLY A 142 -20.41 2.11 -1.73
C GLY A 142 -19.91 3.00 -2.87
N ASP A 143 -19.17 4.07 -2.54
CA ASP A 143 -18.51 4.94 -3.53
C ASP A 143 -16.99 4.74 -3.62
N SER A 144 -16.51 3.61 -3.11
CA SER A 144 -15.08 3.32 -2.95
C SER A 144 -14.68 2.03 -3.68
N TYR A 145 -13.41 1.93 -4.08
CA TYR A 145 -12.87 0.76 -4.76
C TYR A 145 -12.13 -0.14 -3.78
N TYR A 146 -12.16 -1.44 -4.03
CA TYR A 146 -11.50 -2.41 -3.17
C TYR A 146 -10.87 -3.57 -3.94
N VAL A 147 -9.88 -4.18 -3.29
CA VAL A 147 -9.34 -5.50 -3.65
C VAL A 147 -9.30 -6.36 -2.40
N LEU A 148 -9.70 -7.62 -2.55
CA LEU A 148 -9.52 -8.69 -1.59
C LEU A 148 -8.66 -9.79 -2.21
N GLU A 149 -7.55 -10.10 -1.56
CA GLU A 149 -6.57 -11.09 -2.00
C GLU A 149 -6.30 -12.10 -0.87
N GLU A 150 -6.58 -13.37 -1.09
CA GLU A 150 -6.30 -14.42 -0.11
C GLU A 150 -4.79 -14.60 0.12
N VAL A 151 -4.42 -14.80 1.38
CA VAL A 151 -3.03 -15.08 1.75
C VAL A 151 -2.72 -16.54 1.43
N TYR A 152 -1.70 -16.76 0.61
CA TYR A 152 -1.14 -18.09 0.33
C TYR A 152 -1.07 -18.98 1.58
N TYR A 153 -1.61 -20.20 1.46
CA TYR A 153 -1.63 -21.25 2.50
C TYR A 153 -2.41 -20.91 3.79
N ARG A 154 -3.22 -19.84 3.81
CA ARG A 154 -4.02 -19.43 4.98
C ARG A 154 -5.47 -19.10 4.59
N GLY A 155 -6.22 -20.11 4.14
CA GLY A 155 -7.57 -19.95 3.58
C GLY A 155 -8.70 -19.49 4.50
N SER A 156 -8.38 -18.81 5.60
CA SER A 156 -9.35 -18.05 6.40
C SER A 156 -8.94 -16.58 6.58
N THR A 157 -7.86 -16.14 5.92
CA THR A 157 -7.31 -14.78 6.01
C THR A 157 -7.21 -14.15 4.63
N VAL A 158 -7.72 -12.93 4.51
CA VAL A 158 -7.65 -12.13 3.29
C VAL A 158 -6.88 -10.83 3.55
N THR A 159 -6.18 -10.33 2.54
CA THR A 159 -5.58 -9.00 2.52
C THR A 159 -6.54 -8.03 1.85
N GLY A 160 -6.84 -6.93 2.51
CA GLY A 160 -7.74 -5.90 2.00
C GLY A 160 -7.02 -4.64 1.56
N TYR A 161 -7.36 -4.16 0.37
CA TYR A 161 -6.91 -2.89 -0.19
C TYR A 161 -8.11 -2.01 -0.50
N PHE A 162 -7.97 -0.69 -0.31
CA PHE A 162 -9.12 0.21 -0.36
C PHE A 162 -8.75 1.63 -0.84
N TRP A 163 -9.53 2.16 -1.79
CA TRP A 163 -9.39 3.51 -2.34
C TRP A 163 -10.70 4.28 -2.24
N GLY A 164 -10.62 5.55 -1.87
CA GLY A 164 -11.78 6.44 -1.86
C GLY A 164 -12.13 6.94 -0.46
N ARG A 165 -13.39 6.76 -0.06
CA ARG A 165 -13.96 7.37 1.14
C ARG A 165 -13.68 6.54 2.38
N LYS A 166 -13.19 7.18 3.43
CA LYS A 166 -12.88 6.51 4.69
C LYS A 166 -14.11 5.91 5.37
N GLU A 167 -15.27 6.52 5.13
CA GLU A 167 -16.58 6.15 5.67
C GLU A 167 -17.03 4.78 5.16
N ASP A 168 -16.60 4.40 3.96
CA ASP A 168 -16.93 3.13 3.32
C ASP A 168 -16.03 1.98 3.82
N PHE A 169 -14.96 2.25 4.58
CA PHE A 169 -14.01 1.22 5.05
C PHE A 169 -14.65 0.03 5.80
N PRO A 170 -15.66 0.21 6.68
CA PRO A 170 -16.39 -0.92 7.29
C PRO A 170 -17.02 -1.87 6.28
N LEU A 171 -17.41 -1.38 5.09
CA LEU A 171 -18.01 -2.19 4.05
C LEU A 171 -17.01 -3.23 3.51
N LEU A 172 -15.71 -2.89 3.44
CA LEU A 172 -14.66 -3.85 3.08
C LEU A 172 -14.58 -5.01 4.10
N LEU A 173 -14.68 -4.69 5.39
CA LEU A 173 -14.67 -5.69 6.47
C LEU A 173 -15.91 -6.59 6.39
N SER A 174 -17.09 -5.98 6.15
CA SER A 174 -18.34 -6.71 5.93
C SER A 174 -18.22 -7.64 4.72
N ARG A 175 -17.70 -7.15 3.59
CA ARG A 175 -17.56 -7.95 2.36
C ARG A 175 -16.65 -9.16 2.57
N ALA A 176 -15.49 -8.96 3.20
CA ALA A 176 -14.60 -10.08 3.53
C ALA A 176 -15.29 -11.13 4.41
N LYS A 177 -16.14 -10.71 5.36
CA LYS A 177 -16.93 -11.63 6.19
C LYS A 177 -17.95 -12.40 5.37
N GLU A 178 -18.68 -11.73 4.49
CA GLU A 178 -19.68 -12.37 3.62
C GLU A 178 -19.08 -13.45 2.71
N LEU A 179 -17.84 -13.24 2.29
CA LEU A 179 -17.06 -14.21 1.51
C LEU A 179 -16.53 -15.39 2.34
N GLY A 180 -16.81 -15.42 3.65
CA GLY A 180 -16.45 -16.52 4.54
C GLY A 180 -15.07 -16.40 5.20
N PHE A 181 -14.34 -15.30 4.98
CA PHE A 181 -13.08 -15.08 5.67
C PHE A 181 -13.31 -14.82 7.16
N LYS A 182 -12.41 -15.32 8.00
CA LYS A 182 -12.42 -15.10 9.45
C LYS A 182 -11.61 -13.87 9.85
N LYS A 183 -10.62 -13.53 9.04
CA LYS A 183 -9.66 -12.47 9.31
C LYS A 183 -9.40 -11.62 8.08
N LEU A 184 -9.26 -10.32 8.29
CA LEU A 184 -8.76 -9.40 7.28
C LEU A 184 -7.49 -8.73 7.78
N ARG A 185 -6.44 -8.73 6.95
CA ARG A 185 -5.20 -7.99 7.20
C ARG A 185 -5.09 -6.82 6.26
N THR A 186 -4.60 -5.70 6.76
CA THR A 186 -4.38 -4.51 5.95
C THR A 186 -3.44 -3.54 6.67
N ILE A 187 -3.08 -2.45 6.00
CA ILE A 187 -2.38 -1.32 6.60
C ILE A 187 -3.34 -0.15 6.69
N ILE A 188 -3.44 0.47 7.86
CA ILE A 188 -4.31 1.63 8.10
C ILE A 188 -3.60 2.68 8.94
N LYS A 189 -3.99 3.94 8.75
CA LYS A 189 -3.51 5.08 9.55
C LYS A 189 -4.05 5.01 10.98
N LYS A 190 -3.35 5.72 11.88
CA LYS A 190 -3.61 5.77 13.33
C LYS A 190 -5.08 6.00 13.71
N ASP A 191 -5.77 6.87 13.00
CA ASP A 191 -7.15 7.21 13.34
C ASP A 191 -8.15 6.06 13.09
N LEU A 192 -7.91 5.21 12.07
CA LEU A 192 -8.66 3.96 11.90
C LEU A 192 -8.27 2.92 12.96
N VAL A 193 -6.99 2.87 13.35
CA VAL A 193 -6.54 1.99 14.45
C VAL A 193 -7.25 2.36 15.75
N GLU A 194 -7.33 3.64 16.09
CA GLU A 194 -8.03 4.13 17.28
C GLU A 194 -9.54 3.86 17.23
N LYS A 195 -10.15 4.04 16.06
CA LYS A 195 -11.59 3.82 15.85
C LYS A 195 -11.98 2.34 15.98
N PHE A 196 -11.26 1.44 15.32
CA PHE A 196 -11.64 0.03 15.22
C PHE A 196 -10.89 -0.91 16.17
N LYS A 197 -9.78 -0.44 16.76
CA LYS A 197 -8.93 -1.19 17.70
C LYS A 197 -8.58 -2.61 17.22
N PRO A 198 -8.13 -2.80 15.96
CA PRO A 198 -7.71 -4.12 15.49
C PRO A 198 -6.41 -4.56 16.17
N LYS A 199 -6.05 -5.84 16.02
CA LYS A 199 -4.77 -6.35 16.51
C LYS A 199 -3.63 -5.76 15.66
N ALA A 200 -2.75 -4.97 16.26
CA ALA A 200 -1.53 -4.52 15.59
C ALA A 200 -0.54 -5.69 15.41
N LEU A 201 0.02 -5.80 14.20
CA LEU A 201 1.01 -6.81 13.84
C LEU A 201 2.39 -6.19 13.64
N ASP A 202 2.46 -5.04 12.96
CA ASP A 202 3.70 -4.29 12.74
C ASP A 202 3.41 -2.80 12.43
N SER A 203 4.46 -1.99 12.26
CA SER A 203 4.38 -0.62 11.75
C SER A 203 5.01 -0.50 10.37
N VAL A 204 4.46 0.39 9.56
CA VAL A 204 4.93 0.70 8.21
C VAL A 204 5.11 2.20 8.09
N ILE A 205 6.31 2.60 7.71
CA ILE A 205 6.64 3.99 7.42
C ILE A 205 7.07 4.14 5.96
N ILE A 206 6.64 5.22 5.33
CA ILE A 206 7.17 5.66 4.04
C ILE A 206 7.89 6.98 4.29
N LEU A 207 9.20 6.97 4.09
CA LEU A 207 10.03 8.17 4.15
C LEU A 207 10.06 8.83 2.78
N ALA A 208 10.18 10.15 2.79
CA ALA A 208 10.26 10.97 1.61
C ALA A 208 11.39 12.01 1.67
N LYS A 209 11.74 12.50 0.49
CA LYS A 209 12.60 13.66 0.27
C LYS A 209 11.99 14.47 -0.87
N SER A 210 11.83 15.77 -0.65
CA SER A 210 11.49 16.70 -1.73
C SER A 210 12.70 16.94 -2.63
N LEU A 211 12.45 16.97 -3.95
CA LEU A 211 13.46 17.23 -4.96
C LEU A 211 13.51 18.72 -5.30
#